data_AF-A0A136MQN2-F1
#
_entry.id   AF-A0A136MQN2-F1
#
_cell.length_a   1.000
_cell.length_b   1.000
_cell.length_c   1.000
_cell.angle_alpha   90.00
_cell.angle_beta   90.00
_cell.angle_gamma   90.00
#
_symmetry.space_group_name_H-M   'P 1'
#
loop_
_entity.id
_entity.type
_entity.pdbx_description
1 polymer ?
#
loop_
_entity_poly.entity_id
_entity_poly.type
_entity_poly.pdbx_seq_one_letter_code
_entity_poly.pdbx_strand_id
1 'polypeptide(L)'
;MDNTEAPPWAIDDNYTGKKWNSDIFKAEVVESGPVRSLLRLSGNLRKSSFTQDIILYAQLERLDFIHNINYKPEPDSQTRVSYPFSIIGATATYESPYAAVRMEDDEMPGTFRGHGERWVQKWIDLSNNDFGVTLATRQISHAIQQDSIEPILLRTSRDCGTIFYHKEQNKPYSFSFSLTPHLGRWRKAGTHKKRMGF
;
A
#
# COMPACT_ATOMS: atom_id res chain seq x y z
N MET A 1 -4.15 -21.91 30.16
CA MET A 1 -2.79 -21.40 30.38
C MET A 1 -1.88 -22.13 29.41
N ASP A 2 -1.73 -21.57 28.22
CA ASP A 2 -0.57 -21.84 27.38
C ASP A 2 -0.23 -20.48 26.76
N ASN A 3 0.69 -19.79 27.42
CA ASN A 3 1.05 -18.40 27.14
C ASN A 3 2.41 -18.40 26.45
N THR A 4 2.57 -19.24 25.43
CA THR A 4 3.73 -19.19 24.55
C THR A 4 3.56 -17.95 23.67
N GLU A 5 4.19 -16.85 24.10
CA GLU A 5 4.40 -15.70 23.24
C GLU A 5 4.98 -16.19 21.90
N ALA A 6 4.38 -15.77 20.79
CA ALA A 6 4.87 -16.11 19.46
C ALA A 6 6.36 -15.71 19.35
N PRO A 7 7.22 -16.55 18.74
CA PRO A 7 8.63 -16.23 18.66
C PRO A 7 8.79 -14.90 17.90
N PRO A 8 9.76 -14.02 18.20
CA PRO A 8 9.64 -12.64 17.73
C PRO A 8 9.94 -12.41 16.24
N TRP A 9 10.27 -13.47 15.49
CA TRP A 9 10.24 -13.51 14.02
C TRP A 9 8.88 -13.98 13.46
N ALA A 10 8.05 -14.62 14.27
CA ALA A 10 6.66 -14.87 13.93
C ALA A 10 5.95 -13.52 13.99
N ILE A 11 5.58 -13.05 12.80
CA ILE A 11 4.47 -12.14 12.66
C ILE A 11 3.29 -12.90 13.28
N ASP A 12 2.85 -12.47 14.47
CA ASP A 12 1.56 -12.92 14.96
C ASP A 12 0.54 -12.46 13.93
N ASP A 13 -0.04 -13.44 13.23
CA ASP A 13 -1.07 -13.24 12.22
C ASP A 13 -2.34 -12.68 12.86
N ASN A 14 -2.49 -12.77 14.19
CA ASN A 14 -3.63 -12.27 14.92
C ASN A 14 -3.44 -10.79 15.28
N TYR A 15 -3.82 -9.90 14.36
CA TYR A 15 -4.09 -8.52 14.75
C TYR A 15 -5.19 -8.52 15.81
N THR A 16 -5.07 -7.64 16.81
CA THR A 16 -6.08 -7.46 17.88
C THR A 16 -7.48 -7.07 17.37
N GLY A 17 -7.67 -6.91 16.06
CA GLY A 17 -8.88 -6.39 15.43
C GLY A 17 -9.04 -4.86 15.58
N LYS A 18 -8.26 -4.22 16.45
CA LYS A 18 -8.31 -2.77 16.66
C LYS A 18 -7.72 -2.06 15.44
N LYS A 19 -8.57 -1.28 14.75
CA LYS A 19 -8.20 -0.42 13.64
C LYS A 19 -8.48 1.03 14.01
N TRP A 20 -7.62 1.93 13.55
CA TRP A 20 -7.81 3.38 13.68
C TRP A 20 -7.67 4.01 12.30
N ASN A 21 -8.69 4.73 11.89
CA ASN A 21 -8.63 5.50 10.66
C ASN A 21 -7.88 6.81 10.89
N SER A 22 -7.24 7.31 9.85
CA SER A 22 -6.68 8.66 9.85
C SER A 22 -7.79 9.69 9.99
N ASP A 23 -7.49 10.79 10.67
CA ASP A 23 -8.34 11.97 10.72
C ASP A 23 -7.76 13.06 9.81
N ILE A 24 -8.51 13.47 8.79
CA ILE A 24 -8.11 14.50 7.82
C ILE A 24 -8.80 15.80 8.23
N PHE A 25 -8.02 16.79 8.63
CA PHE A 25 -8.56 18.08 9.07
C PHE A 25 -8.35 19.20 8.03
N LYS A 26 -7.55 18.96 6.98
CA LYS A 26 -7.30 19.96 5.93
C LYS A 26 -7.16 19.31 4.56
N ALA A 27 -7.80 19.92 3.57
CA ALA A 27 -7.62 19.63 2.15
C ALA A 27 -7.43 20.96 1.41
N GLU A 28 -6.38 21.08 0.61
CA GLU A 28 -6.07 22.31 -0.11
C GLU A 28 -5.40 22.04 -1.46
N VAL A 29 -5.72 22.86 -2.47
CA VAL A 29 -5.01 22.84 -3.74
C VAL A 29 -3.74 23.67 -3.58
N VAL A 30 -2.57 23.01 -3.58
CA VAL A 30 -1.26 23.67 -3.42
C VAL A 30 -0.61 24.03 -4.75
N GLU A 31 -1.02 23.38 -5.83
CA GLU A 31 -0.57 23.67 -7.19
C GLU A 31 -1.77 23.60 -8.14
N SER A 32 -1.92 24.62 -8.99
CA SER A 32 -2.93 24.67 -10.05
C SER A 32 -2.27 25.23 -11.31
N GLY A 33 -1.54 24.36 -12.02
CA GLY A 33 -0.81 24.70 -13.23
C GLY A 33 -1.47 24.10 -14.49
N PRO A 34 -1.05 24.55 -15.69
CA PRO A 34 -1.58 24.02 -16.95
C PRO A 34 -1.13 22.57 -17.25
N VAL A 35 -0.09 22.07 -16.57
CA VAL A 35 0.47 20.73 -16.79
C VAL A 35 0.01 19.74 -15.72
N ARG A 36 -0.06 20.19 -14.47
CA ARG A 36 -0.44 19.36 -13.32
C ARG A 36 -1.10 20.20 -12.23
N SER A 37 -1.89 19.52 -11.41
CA SER A 37 -2.49 20.08 -10.20
C SER A 37 -2.17 19.16 -9.02
N LEU A 38 -2.03 19.75 -7.83
CA LEU A 38 -1.73 19.03 -6.60
C LEU A 38 -2.77 19.38 -5.54
N LEU A 39 -3.48 18.37 -5.06
CA LEU A 39 -4.33 18.43 -3.87
C LEU A 39 -3.55 17.85 -2.68
N ARG A 40 -3.32 18.65 -1.64
CA ARG A 40 -2.69 18.21 -0.40
C ARG A 40 -3.74 17.97 0.67
N LEU A 41 -3.75 16.76 1.20
CA LEU A 41 -4.47 16.41 2.42
C LEU A 41 -3.50 16.46 3.59
N SER A 42 -3.92 17.04 4.72
CA SER A 42 -3.16 17.01 5.98
C SER A 42 -4.03 16.43 7.09
N GLY A 43 -3.42 15.58 7.90
CA GLY A 43 -4.15 14.85 8.92
C GLY A 43 -3.26 14.26 10.00
N ASN A 44 -3.90 13.57 10.92
CA ASN A 44 -3.24 12.79 11.96
C ASN A 44 -3.55 11.30 11.80
N LEU A 45 -2.53 10.49 12.00
CA LEU A 45 -2.65 9.06 12.23
C LEU A 45 -2.20 8.81 13.66
N ARG A 46 -3.17 8.74 14.58
CA ARG A 46 -2.92 8.57 16.02
C ARG A 46 -1.96 9.66 16.53
N LYS A 47 -0.75 9.29 16.96
CA LYS A 47 0.28 10.22 17.45
C LYS A 47 1.14 10.84 16.34
N SER A 48 1.05 10.32 15.12
CA SER A 48 1.81 10.77 13.95
C SER A 48 1.00 11.79 13.16
N SER A 49 1.66 12.77 12.55
CA SER A 49 1.03 13.64 11.54
C SER A 49 1.44 13.18 10.14
N PHE A 50 0.59 13.44 9.16
CA PHE A 50 0.90 13.15 7.76
C PHE A 50 0.42 14.24 6.82
N THR A 51 1.07 14.30 5.67
CA THR A 51 0.54 14.92 4.46
C THR A 51 0.45 13.89 3.35
N GLN A 52 -0.60 13.98 2.54
CA GLN A 52 -0.76 13.19 1.32
C GLN A 52 -0.99 14.14 0.16
N ASP A 53 -0.07 14.12 -0.80
CA ASP A 53 -0.20 14.85 -2.05
C ASP A 53 -0.80 13.94 -3.11
N ILE A 54 -1.91 14.38 -3.71
CA ILE A 54 -2.56 13.73 -4.84
C ILE A 54 -2.29 14.60 -6.06
N ILE A 55 -1.56 14.05 -7.02
CA ILE A 55 -1.07 14.75 -8.21
C ILE A 55 -1.84 14.25 -9.43
N LEU A 56 -2.44 15.19 -10.15
CA LEU A 56 -3.18 14.98 -11.39
C LEU A 56 -2.42 15.65 -12.54
N TYR A 57 -2.41 15.01 -13.71
CA TYR A 57 -1.71 15.51 -14.88
C TYR A 57 -2.68 15.76 -16.02
N ALA A 58 -2.50 16.84 -16.76
CA ALA A 58 -3.39 17.20 -17.87
C ALA A 58 -3.37 16.20 -19.03
N GLN A 59 -2.23 15.54 -19.26
CA GLN A 59 -2.01 14.66 -20.43
C GLN A 59 -1.52 13.26 -20.07
N LEU A 60 -1.59 12.86 -18.79
CA LEU A 60 -1.26 11.50 -18.35
C LEU A 60 -2.45 10.88 -17.63
N GLU A 61 -2.86 9.70 -18.09
CA GLU A 61 -3.90 8.88 -17.46
C GLU A 61 -3.38 8.18 -16.20
N ARG A 62 -2.85 8.94 -15.24
CA ARG A 62 -2.39 8.43 -13.95
C ARG A 62 -2.57 9.45 -12.84
N LEU A 63 -2.71 8.95 -11.62
CA LEU A 63 -2.63 9.74 -10.39
C LEU A 63 -1.36 9.34 -9.64
N ASP A 64 -0.59 10.31 -9.17
CA ASP A 64 0.56 10.04 -8.30
C ASP A 64 0.21 10.47 -6.86
N PHE A 65 0.61 9.65 -5.90
CA PHE A 65 0.41 9.86 -4.47
C PHE A 65 1.76 9.97 -3.79
N ILE A 66 1.98 11.04 -3.01
CA ILE A 66 3.15 11.19 -2.13
C ILE A 66 2.67 11.30 -0.70
N HIS A 67 3.04 10.32 0.13
CA HIS A 67 2.69 10.27 1.54
C HIS A 67 3.91 10.64 2.36
N ASN A 68 3.84 11.72 3.12
CA ASN A 68 4.88 12.11 4.07
C ASN A 68 4.34 11.94 5.49
N ILE A 69 5.02 11.15 6.32
CA ILE A 69 4.57 10.82 7.67
C ILE A 69 5.66 11.25 8.66
N ASN A 70 5.34 12.18 9.56
CA ASN A 70 6.16 12.46 10.74
C ASN A 70 5.84 11.40 11.79
N TYR A 71 6.52 10.26 11.69
CA TYR A 71 6.12 9.05 12.39
C TYR A 71 6.53 9.05 13.86
N LYS A 72 5.58 8.79 14.75
CA LYS A 72 5.82 8.50 16.16
C LYS A 72 5.45 7.04 16.42
N PRO A 73 6.43 6.15 16.66
CA PRO A 73 6.19 4.71 16.73
C PRO A 73 5.29 4.32 17.90
N GLU A 74 4.29 3.50 17.63
CA GLU A 74 3.46 2.83 18.64
C GLU A 74 3.85 1.34 18.66
N PRO A 75 4.14 0.74 19.84
CA PRO A 75 4.44 -0.68 19.91
C PRO A 75 3.35 -1.55 19.30
N ASP A 76 3.76 -2.62 18.63
CA ASP A 76 2.92 -3.66 18.07
C ASP A 76 1.81 -3.07 17.16
N SER A 77 2.21 -2.14 16.29
CA SER A 77 1.32 -1.42 15.37
C SER A 77 1.79 -1.48 13.91
N GLN A 78 0.84 -1.32 13.00
CA GLN A 78 1.08 -1.28 11.56
C GLN A 78 0.27 -0.16 10.90
N THR A 79 0.95 0.67 10.13
CA THR A 79 0.36 1.73 9.30
C THR A 79 0.20 1.22 7.88
N ARG A 80 -1.02 1.33 7.34
CA ARG A 80 -1.35 1.01 5.96
C ARG A 80 -1.98 2.23 5.30
N VAL A 81 -1.80 2.37 3.98
CA VAL A 81 -2.71 3.18 3.16
C VAL A 81 -3.64 2.22 2.43
N SER A 82 -4.93 2.53 2.36
CA SER A 82 -5.90 1.70 1.64
C SER A 82 -6.40 2.43 0.41
N TYR A 83 -6.30 1.78 -0.75
CA TYR A 83 -6.91 2.23 -1.99
C TYR A 83 -8.09 1.29 -2.32
N PRO A 84 -9.33 1.68 -1.99
CA PRO A 84 -10.51 0.88 -2.28
C PRO A 84 -10.93 1.03 -3.75
N PHE A 85 -11.31 -0.09 -4.36
CA PHE A 85 -11.74 -0.22 -5.74
C PHE A 85 -12.95 -1.16 -5.82
N SER A 86 -14.07 -0.66 -6.34
CA SER A 86 -15.29 -1.46 -6.52
C SER A 86 -15.41 -1.97 -7.97
N ILE A 87 -14.48 -2.84 -8.39
CA ILE A 87 -14.49 -3.43 -9.75
C ILE A 87 -15.09 -4.84 -9.68
N ILE A 88 -16.32 -4.98 -10.17
CA ILE A 88 -17.06 -6.25 -10.12
C ILE A 88 -16.33 -7.32 -10.95
N GLY A 89 -16.11 -8.49 -10.36
CA GLY A 89 -15.46 -9.62 -11.03
C GLY A 89 -13.98 -9.39 -11.35
N ALA A 90 -13.34 -8.42 -10.71
CA ALA A 90 -11.91 -8.20 -10.87
C ALA A 90 -11.09 -9.33 -10.25
N THR A 91 -9.93 -9.58 -10.85
CA THR A 91 -8.91 -10.47 -10.31
C THR A 91 -7.65 -9.66 -10.02
N ALA A 92 -7.04 -9.89 -8.86
CA ALA A 92 -5.77 -9.28 -8.53
C ALA A 92 -4.61 -10.04 -9.21
N THR A 93 -3.70 -9.32 -9.85
CA THR A 93 -2.45 -9.87 -10.40
C THR A 93 -1.30 -8.98 -9.94
N TYR A 94 -0.21 -9.54 -9.43
CA TYR A 94 0.93 -8.76 -8.96
C TYR A 94 2.26 -9.27 -9.52
N GLU A 95 3.27 -8.40 -9.52
CA GLU A 95 4.62 -8.75 -9.96
C GLU A 95 5.39 -9.51 -8.89
N SER A 96 5.87 -10.70 -9.27
CA SER A 96 6.88 -11.50 -8.58
C SER A 96 8.14 -11.53 -9.45
N PRO A 97 9.35 -11.85 -8.94
CA PRO A 97 10.54 -11.94 -9.77
C PRO A 97 10.29 -12.81 -11.02
N TYR A 98 10.43 -12.20 -12.19
CA TYR A 98 10.22 -12.85 -13.50
C TYR A 98 8.82 -13.42 -13.77
N ALA A 99 7.81 -13.07 -12.96
CA ALA A 99 6.46 -13.60 -13.11
C ALA A 99 5.38 -12.57 -12.77
N ALA A 100 4.19 -12.77 -13.35
CA ALA A 100 2.97 -12.10 -12.91
C ALA A 100 2.08 -13.17 -12.29
N VAL A 101 1.78 -13.04 -11.00
CA VAL A 101 1.02 -14.03 -10.22
C VAL A 101 -0.42 -13.56 -10.10
N ARG A 102 -1.35 -14.36 -10.61
CA ARG A 102 -2.79 -14.13 -10.43
C ARG A 102 -3.24 -14.72 -9.11
N MET A 103 -3.72 -13.87 -8.21
CA MET A 103 -4.31 -14.28 -6.94
C MET A 103 -5.75 -14.77 -7.22
N GLU A 104 -6.23 -15.90 -6.71
CA GLU A 104 -5.59 -17.00 -5.97
C GLU A 104 -5.12 -18.14 -6.90
N ASP A 105 -5.43 -18.03 -8.20
CA ASP A 105 -5.33 -19.11 -9.20
C ASP A 105 -3.91 -19.65 -9.41
N ASP A 106 -2.89 -18.77 -9.33
CA ASP A 106 -1.49 -19.13 -9.54
C ASP A 106 -0.75 -19.37 -8.20
N GLU A 107 -1.44 -19.25 -7.07
CA GLU A 107 -0.88 -19.44 -5.74
C GLU A 107 -1.08 -20.87 -5.25
N MET A 108 -0.10 -21.39 -4.51
CA MET A 108 -0.28 -22.67 -3.83
C MET A 108 -1.24 -22.48 -2.64
N PRO A 109 -2.25 -23.36 -2.48
CA PRO A 109 -3.16 -23.29 -1.34
C PRO A 109 -2.39 -23.30 -0.01
N GLY A 110 -2.70 -22.35 0.88
CA GLY A 110 -2.10 -22.27 2.21
C GLY A 110 -0.66 -21.75 2.28
N THR A 111 -0.07 -21.28 1.17
CA THR A 111 1.28 -20.68 1.21
C THR A 111 1.30 -19.23 1.66
N PHE A 112 0.12 -18.62 1.80
CA PHE A 112 0.02 -17.34 2.44
C PHE A 112 -0.40 -17.44 3.90
N ARG A 113 0.17 -16.54 4.69
CA ARG A 113 -0.09 -16.36 6.12
C ARG A 113 -0.60 -14.93 6.36
N GLY A 114 -1.11 -14.67 7.56
CA GLY A 114 -1.60 -13.35 7.93
C GLY A 114 -2.92 -12.96 7.23
N HIS A 115 -3.04 -11.69 6.87
CA HIS A 115 -4.28 -11.08 6.38
C HIS A 115 -4.25 -10.84 4.86
N GLY A 116 -3.64 -11.76 4.10
CA GLY A 116 -3.51 -11.64 2.65
C GLY A 116 -2.35 -10.76 2.22
N GLU A 117 -1.28 -10.66 3.02
CA GLU A 117 -0.08 -9.94 2.63
C GLU A 117 0.68 -10.64 1.49
N ARG A 118 1.12 -9.88 0.49
CA ARG A 118 2.00 -10.33 -0.59
C ARG A 118 3.23 -9.46 -0.71
N TRP A 119 4.29 -10.10 -1.18
CA TRP A 119 5.51 -9.46 -1.59
C TRP A 119 5.36 -9.07 -3.06
N VAL A 120 5.46 -7.77 -3.34
CA VAL A 120 5.29 -7.23 -4.68
C VAL A 120 6.51 -6.41 -5.06
N GLN A 121 6.99 -6.58 -6.29
CA GLN A 121 8.16 -5.83 -6.77
C GLN A 121 7.82 -4.41 -7.21
N LYS A 122 7.01 -4.24 -8.26
CA LYS A 122 6.76 -2.90 -8.83
C LYS A 122 5.29 -2.59 -9.09
N TRP A 123 4.43 -3.59 -9.28
CA TRP A 123 3.03 -3.33 -9.60
C TRP A 123 2.05 -4.40 -9.12
N ILE A 124 0.83 -3.93 -8.87
CA ILE A 124 -0.37 -4.71 -8.53
C ILE A 124 -1.47 -4.22 -9.46
N ASP A 125 -2.14 -5.14 -10.14
CA ASP A 125 -3.29 -4.85 -10.99
C ASP A 125 -4.54 -5.50 -10.41
N LEU A 126 -5.62 -4.74 -10.37
CA LEU A 126 -6.96 -5.23 -10.08
C LEU A 126 -7.83 -4.94 -11.31
N SER A 127 -8.16 -5.97 -12.08
CA SER A 127 -8.89 -5.78 -13.34
C SER A 127 -9.80 -6.94 -13.71
N ASN A 128 -10.83 -6.63 -14.51
CA ASN A 128 -11.67 -7.60 -15.20
C ASN A 128 -11.48 -7.46 -16.72
N ASN A 129 -12.41 -8.00 -17.53
CA ASN A 129 -12.28 -7.94 -19.00
C ASN A 129 -12.55 -6.56 -19.60
N ASP A 130 -13.21 -5.67 -18.86
CA ASP A 130 -13.69 -4.38 -19.32
C ASP A 130 -12.87 -3.21 -18.75
N PHE A 131 -12.50 -3.29 -17.48
CA PHE A 131 -11.84 -2.20 -16.76
C PHE A 131 -10.89 -2.73 -15.68
N GLY A 132 -9.86 -1.94 -15.39
CA GLY A 132 -8.90 -2.24 -14.35
C GLY A 132 -8.17 -1.02 -13.83
N VAL A 133 -7.46 -1.24 -12.74
CA VAL A 133 -6.56 -0.25 -12.15
C VAL A 133 -5.25 -0.93 -11.78
N THR A 134 -4.14 -0.36 -12.23
CA THR A 134 -2.80 -0.81 -11.84
C THR A 134 -2.17 0.19 -10.86
N LEU A 135 -1.80 -0.30 -9.68
CA LEU A 135 -0.99 0.41 -8.69
C LEU A 135 0.49 0.10 -8.90
N ALA A 136 1.28 1.13 -9.15
CA ALA A 136 2.72 1.12 -9.05
C ALA A 136 3.18 1.32 -7.62
N THR A 137 4.21 0.58 -7.21
CA THR A 137 4.71 0.63 -5.85
C THR A 137 6.21 0.40 -5.82
N ARG A 138 6.89 1.11 -4.92
CA ARG A 138 8.25 0.77 -4.46
C ARG A 138 8.25 0.11 -3.10
N GLN A 139 7.08 0.07 -2.44
CA GLN A 139 6.89 -0.68 -1.23
C GLN A 139 6.86 -2.16 -1.56
N ILE A 140 7.36 -3.00 -0.65
CA ILE A 140 7.52 -4.44 -0.86
C ILE A 140 6.31 -5.22 -0.38
N SER A 141 5.64 -4.75 0.67
CA SER A 141 4.56 -5.50 1.34
C SER A 141 3.22 -4.81 1.18
N HIS A 142 2.22 -5.58 0.77
CA HIS A 142 0.85 -5.12 0.54
C HIS A 142 -0.12 -6.15 1.03
N ALA A 143 -1.16 -5.73 1.74
CA ALA A 143 -2.35 -6.57 1.88
C ALA A 143 -3.22 -6.35 0.64
N ILE A 144 -3.54 -7.43 -0.06
CA ILE A 144 -4.39 -7.39 -1.26
C ILE A 144 -5.69 -8.08 -0.90
N GLN A 145 -6.78 -7.35 -1.00
CA GLN A 145 -8.14 -7.85 -0.79
C GLN A 145 -8.91 -7.78 -2.11
N GLN A 146 -10.09 -8.40 -2.15
CA GLN A 146 -10.91 -8.48 -3.37
C GLN A 146 -11.26 -7.09 -3.95
N ASP A 147 -11.40 -6.08 -3.09
CA ASP A 147 -11.86 -4.73 -3.43
C ASP A 147 -10.86 -3.64 -3.02
N SER A 148 -9.64 -3.99 -2.61
CA SER A 148 -8.69 -2.98 -2.14
C SER A 148 -7.25 -3.43 -2.23
N ILE A 149 -6.38 -2.47 -2.51
CA ILE A 149 -4.93 -2.66 -2.45
C ILE A 149 -4.42 -1.81 -1.28
N GLU A 150 -3.79 -2.45 -0.30
CA GLU A 150 -3.32 -1.80 0.92
C GLU A 150 -1.80 -1.91 1.09
N PRO A 151 -1.00 -0.97 0.53
CA PRO A 151 0.41 -0.88 0.87
C PRO A 151 0.64 -0.73 2.38
N ILE A 152 1.50 -1.58 2.92
CA ILE A 152 1.93 -1.51 4.31
C ILE A 152 3.07 -0.50 4.39
N LEU A 153 2.89 0.65 5.02
CA LEU A 153 3.90 1.72 5.02
C LEU A 153 4.95 1.52 6.11
N LEU A 154 4.50 1.29 7.34
CA LEU A 154 5.34 1.21 8.52
C LEU A 154 4.82 0.11 9.44
N ARG A 155 5.73 -0.64 10.06
CA ARG A 155 5.42 -1.59 11.12
C ARG A 155 6.38 -1.40 12.28
N THR A 156 5.83 -1.30 13.48
CA THR A 156 6.58 -1.27 14.72
C THR A 156 6.26 -2.54 15.50
N SER A 157 7.19 -3.48 15.53
CA SER A 157 7.12 -4.70 16.34
C SER A 157 8.31 -4.80 17.29
N ARG A 158 8.27 -5.74 18.22
CA ARG A 158 9.44 -6.18 18.98
C ARG A 158 10.29 -7.13 18.14
N ASP A 159 11.61 -6.99 18.20
CA ASP A 159 12.58 -7.86 17.54
C ASP A 159 13.21 -8.82 18.58
N CYS A 160 13.48 -10.07 18.20
CA CYS A 160 14.20 -11.07 19.01
C CYS A 160 15.73 -11.00 18.86
N GLY A 161 16.24 -10.36 17.81
CA GLY A 161 17.62 -10.57 17.37
C GLY A 161 18.70 -9.88 18.22
N THR A 162 18.38 -8.78 18.89
CA THR A 162 19.38 -7.99 19.62
C THR A 162 18.77 -7.30 20.82
N ILE A 163 19.35 -7.53 22.00
CA ILE A 163 18.93 -7.04 23.34
C ILE A 163 18.93 -5.50 23.50
N PHE A 164 19.24 -4.76 22.43
CA PHE A 164 19.36 -3.31 22.42
C PHE A 164 18.96 -2.73 21.06
N TYR A 165 17.66 -2.60 20.79
CA TYR A 165 17.18 -1.68 19.75
C TYR A 165 16.34 -0.57 20.37
N HIS A 166 16.91 0.63 20.39
CA HIS A 166 16.10 1.84 20.37
C HIS A 166 15.31 1.84 19.06
N LYS A 167 13.99 2.06 19.14
CA LYS A 167 13.16 2.26 17.95
C LYS A 167 13.57 3.58 17.29
N GLU A 168 14.60 3.55 16.44
CA GLU A 168 14.97 4.66 15.54
C GLU A 168 13.96 4.83 14.39
N GLN A 169 12.69 4.55 14.68
CA GLN A 169 11.58 4.77 13.79
C GLN A 169 10.97 6.16 13.97
N ASN A 170 11.28 6.89 15.05
CA ASN A 170 10.77 8.24 15.30
C ASN A 170 11.44 9.27 14.38
N LYS A 171 11.06 9.28 13.11
CA LYS A 171 11.62 10.13 12.05
C LYS A 171 10.61 10.30 10.91
N PRO A 172 10.80 11.28 10.02
CA PRO A 172 9.97 11.42 8.83
C PRO A 172 10.21 10.26 7.83
N TYR A 173 9.14 9.82 7.18
CA TYR A 173 9.16 8.88 6.05
C TYR A 173 8.39 9.44 4.87
N SER A 174 8.81 9.06 3.66
CA SER A 174 8.11 9.40 2.43
C SER A 174 7.87 8.14 1.59
N PHE A 175 6.64 7.98 1.10
CA PHE A 175 6.23 6.87 0.26
C PHE A 175 5.52 7.40 -0.98
N SER A 176 5.77 6.78 -2.13
CA SER A 176 5.21 7.21 -3.40
C SER A 176 4.53 6.05 -4.14
N PHE A 177 3.35 6.31 -4.70
CA PHE A 177 2.57 5.34 -5.46
C PHE A 177 1.97 5.99 -6.70
N SER A 178 1.84 5.25 -7.79
CA SER A 178 1.19 5.73 -9.02
C SER A 178 0.03 4.83 -9.34
N LEU A 179 -1.13 5.40 -9.65
CA LEU A 179 -2.33 4.66 -9.97
C LEU A 179 -2.72 4.95 -11.41
N THR A 180 -2.84 3.90 -12.22
CA THR A 180 -3.19 4.01 -13.63
C THR A 180 -4.48 3.24 -13.90
N PRO A 181 -5.62 3.92 -14.11
CA PRO A 181 -6.82 3.27 -14.64
C PRO A 181 -6.58 2.83 -16.09
N HIS A 182 -7.23 1.75 -16.51
CA HIS A 182 -7.09 1.24 -17.87
C HIS A 182 -8.29 0.39 -18.31
N LEU A 183 -8.43 0.22 -19.63
CA LEU A 183 -9.44 -0.64 -20.24
C LEU A 183 -8.96 -2.08 -20.35
N GLY A 184 -9.81 -2.99 -19.90
CA GLY A 184 -9.56 -4.43 -19.83
C GLY A 184 -8.49 -4.80 -18.82
N ARG A 185 -7.73 -5.87 -19.13
CA ARG A 185 -6.68 -6.41 -18.26
C ARG A 185 -5.31 -5.77 -18.51
N TRP A 186 -4.45 -5.78 -17.50
CA TRP A 186 -3.08 -5.21 -17.54
C TRP A 186 -2.21 -5.63 -18.73
N ARG A 187 -2.39 -6.85 -19.25
CA ARG A 187 -1.65 -7.35 -20.42
C ARG A 187 -2.01 -6.56 -21.68
N LYS A 188 -3.32 -6.35 -21.91
CA LYS A 188 -3.83 -5.61 -23.07
C LYS A 188 -3.53 -4.12 -22.94
N ALA A 189 -3.71 -3.57 -21.73
CA ALA A 189 -3.45 -2.16 -21.45
C ALA A 189 -1.95 -1.80 -21.37
N GLY A 190 -1.06 -2.79 -21.26
CA GLY A 190 0.38 -2.57 -21.18
C GLY A 190 0.82 -1.83 -19.91
N THR A 191 0.00 -1.78 -18.86
CA THR A 191 0.28 -0.98 -17.64
C THR A 191 1.54 -1.43 -16.92
N HIS A 192 1.83 -2.73 -16.90
CA HIS A 192 3.09 -3.30 -16.40
C HIS A 192 4.36 -2.76 -17.08
N LYS A 193 4.26 -2.20 -18.30
CA LYS A 193 5.38 -1.60 -19.04
C LYS A 193 5.44 -0.08 -18.88
N LYS A 194 4.35 0.55 -18.41
CA LYS A 194 4.32 2.01 -18.28
C LYS A 194 5.37 2.44 -17.26
N ARG A 195 6.12 3.48 -17.58
CA ARG A 195 7.10 4.07 -16.66
C ARG A 195 6.33 4.74 -15.52
N MET A 196 6.29 4.08 -14.39
CA MET A 196 5.57 4.54 -13.21
C MET A 196 6.46 5.47 -12.39
N GLY A 197 6.42 6.75 -12.75
CA GLY A 197 6.65 7.95 -11.91
C GLY A 197 7.94 8.17 -11.11
N PHE A 198 8.68 7.14 -10.73
CA PHE A 198 9.73 7.19 -9.70
C PHE A 198 11.08 6.71 -10.21
#